data_AF-A0A523HA59-F1
#
_entry.id   AF-A0A523HA59-F1
#
_cell.length_a   1.000
_cell.length_b   1.000
_cell.length_c   1.000
_cell.angle_alpha   90.00
_cell.angle_beta   90.00
_cell.angle_gamma   90.00
#
_symmetry.space_group_name_H-M   'P 1'
#
loop_
_entity.id
_entity.type
_entity.pdbx_description
1 polymer ?
#
loop_
_entity_poly.entity_id
_entity_poly.type
_entity_poly.pdbx_seq_one_letter_code
_entity_poly.pdbx_strand_id
1 'polypeptide(L)'
;MQRSMRASTWVTLAVIGALFGGIVFVEHRAEAKAKAFCSRFTVGGDFNNAIEAVNASGAPHHTYESSGEKTAYVSYMGVPPFSRHICFIDGVGGKIIRLRQVHFD
;
A
#
# COMPACT_ATOMS: atom_id res chain seq x y z
N MET A 1 -4.11 25.07 -42.50
CA MET A 1 -4.88 24.54 -41.36
C MET A 1 -4.52 23.11 -40.91
N GLN A 2 -3.56 22.42 -41.54
CA GLN A 2 -3.24 20.99 -41.24
C GLN A 2 -2.18 20.79 -40.13
N ARG A 3 -1.41 21.83 -39.80
CA ARG A 3 -0.28 21.76 -38.86
C ARG A 3 -0.70 21.86 -37.39
N SER A 4 -1.79 22.57 -37.09
CA SER A 4 -2.33 22.66 -35.72
C SER A 4 -3.07 21.38 -35.29
N MET A 5 -3.74 20.68 -36.20
CA MET A 5 -4.37 19.39 -35.92
C MET A 5 -3.36 18.32 -35.50
N ARG A 6 -2.22 18.22 -36.19
CA ARG A 6 -1.15 17.29 -35.81
C ARG A 6 -0.57 17.61 -34.43
N ALA A 7 -0.28 18.89 -34.15
CA ALA A 7 0.24 19.31 -32.84
C ALA A 7 -0.76 19.02 -31.71
N SER A 8 -2.06 19.23 -31.96
CA SER A 8 -3.14 18.89 -31.02
C SER A 8 -3.16 17.40 -30.69
N THR A 9 -3.09 16.52 -31.70
CA THR A 9 -3.06 15.06 -31.49
C THR A 9 -1.85 14.60 -30.68
N TRP A 10 -0.65 15.14 -30.94
CA TRP A 10 0.55 14.81 -30.17
C TRP A 10 0.47 15.28 -28.72
N VAL A 11 -0.09 16.47 -28.48
CA VAL A 11 -0.32 16.98 -27.12
C VAL A 11 -1.34 16.10 -26.39
N THR A 12 -2.44 15.71 -27.02
CA THR A 12 -3.42 14.81 -26.43
C THR A 12 -2.80 13.47 -26.05
N LEU A 13 -2.01 12.87 -26.94
CA LEU A 13 -1.32 11.61 -26.67
C LEU A 13 -0.31 11.73 -25.52
N ALA A 14 0.43 12.84 -25.46
CA ALA A 14 1.38 13.10 -24.38
C ALA A 14 0.68 13.25 -23.02
N VAL A 15 -0.45 13.97 -22.97
CA VAL A 15 -1.24 14.13 -21.74
C VAL A 15 -1.81 12.79 -21.29
N ILE A 16 -2.38 12.00 -22.21
CA ILE A 16 -2.90 10.67 -21.90
C ILE A 16 -1.77 9.76 -21.38
N GLY A 17 -0.63 9.74 -22.06
CA GLY A 17 0.53 8.96 -21.64
C GLY A 17 1.04 9.36 -20.24
N ALA A 18 1.09 10.66 -19.95
CA ALA A 18 1.48 11.16 -18.64
C ALA A 18 0.48 10.76 -17.53
N LEU A 19 -0.82 10.78 -17.82
CA LEU A 19 -1.85 10.34 -16.88
C LEU A 19 -1.71 8.84 -16.55
N PHE A 20 -1.58 7.99 -17.57
CA PHE A 20 -1.37 6.55 -17.35
C PHE A 20 -0.05 6.27 -16.62
N GLY A 21 1.03 6.97 -16.99
CA GLY A 21 2.31 6.86 -16.28
C GLY A 21 2.19 7.26 -14.81
N GLY A 22 1.44 8.33 -14.52
CA GLY A 22 1.16 8.78 -13.14
C GLY A 22 0.38 7.75 -12.33
N ILE A 23 -0.66 7.15 -12.91
CA ILE A 23 -1.47 6.08 -12.30
C ILE A 23 -0.56 4.90 -11.92
N VAL A 24 0.21 4.37 -12.87
CA VAL A 24 1.11 3.22 -12.66
C VAL A 24 2.17 3.54 -11.60
N PHE A 25 2.71 4.75 -11.60
CA PHE A 25 3.71 5.17 -10.63
C PHE A 25 3.16 5.23 -9.19
N VAL A 26 1.96 5.81 -9.01
CA VAL A 26 1.31 5.87 -7.69
C VAL A 26 1.03 4.47 -7.17
N GLU A 27 0.54 3.58 -8.05
CA GLU A 27 0.23 2.20 -7.71
C GLU A 27 1.46 1.42 -7.25
N HIS A 28 2.53 1.41 -8.05
CA HIS A 28 3.77 0.73 -7.67
C HIS A 28 4.43 1.32 -6.44
N ARG A 29 4.29 2.63 -6.21
CA ARG A 29 4.81 3.27 -4.99
C ARG A 29 4.06 2.78 -3.76
N ALA A 30 2.74 2.62 -3.83
CA ALA A 30 1.93 2.11 -2.73
C ALA A 30 2.28 0.63 -2.44
N GLU A 31 2.36 -0.20 -3.47
CA GLU A 31 2.76 -1.60 -3.39
C GLU A 31 4.15 -1.75 -2.75
N ALA A 32 5.13 -0.99 -3.24
CA ALA A 32 6.51 -1.05 -2.74
C ALA A 32 6.60 -0.66 -1.27
N LYS A 33 5.84 0.37 -0.83
CA LYS A 33 5.78 0.76 0.58
C LYS A 33 5.17 -0.33 1.45
N ALA A 34 4.04 -0.91 1.04
CA ALA A 34 3.39 -1.99 1.77
C ALA A 34 4.31 -3.19 1.92
N LYS A 35 4.95 -3.61 0.83
CA LYS A 35 5.91 -4.72 0.81
C LYS A 35 7.13 -4.44 1.69
N ALA A 36 7.71 -3.24 1.57
CA ALA A 36 8.85 -2.85 2.39
C ALA A 36 8.50 -2.84 3.88
N PHE A 37 7.33 -2.33 4.25
CA PHE A 37 6.87 -2.35 5.62
C PHE A 37 6.71 -3.78 6.15
N CYS A 38 6.00 -4.64 5.43
CA CYS A 38 5.79 -6.04 5.79
C CYS A 38 7.11 -6.81 5.93
N SER A 39 8.10 -6.53 5.07
CA SER A 39 9.40 -7.21 5.09
C SER A 39 10.27 -6.93 6.33
N ARG A 40 9.91 -5.93 7.15
CA ARG A 40 10.62 -5.61 8.41
C ARG A 40 10.34 -6.63 9.51
N PHE A 41 9.29 -7.44 9.36
CA PHE A 41 8.81 -8.37 10.37
C PHE A 41 8.99 -9.80 9.90
N THR A 42 9.07 -10.71 10.87
CA THR A 42 9.18 -12.15 10.64
C THR A 42 8.22 -12.88 11.55
N VAL A 43 7.72 -14.03 11.09
CA VAL A 43 6.91 -14.92 11.93
C VAL A 43 7.78 -15.42 13.09
N GLY A 44 7.22 -15.43 14.31
CA GLY A 44 7.94 -15.63 15.56
C GLY A 44 8.57 -14.37 16.16
N GLY A 45 8.55 -13.25 15.42
CA GLY A 45 9.00 -11.94 15.88
C GLY A 45 8.11 -11.34 16.98
N ASP A 46 8.54 -10.21 17.54
CA ASP A 46 7.79 -9.48 18.57
C ASP A 46 6.63 -8.69 17.95
N PHE A 47 5.41 -9.00 18.38
CA PHE A 47 4.21 -8.33 17.91
C PHE A 47 4.08 -6.90 18.46
N ASN A 48 4.60 -6.61 19.67
CA ASN A 48 4.50 -5.27 20.24
C ASN A 48 5.34 -4.27 19.45
N ASN A 49 6.54 -4.67 19.00
CA ASN A 49 7.35 -3.90 18.07
C ASN A 49 6.60 -3.64 16.75
N ALA A 50 5.86 -4.63 16.24
CA ALA A 50 5.03 -4.44 15.05
C ALA A 50 3.92 -3.40 15.26
N ILE A 51 3.23 -3.41 16.42
CA ILE A 51 2.23 -2.39 16.74
C ILE A 51 2.87 -0.99 16.80
N GLU A 52 4.00 -0.85 17.48
CA GLU A 52 4.71 0.42 17.58
C GLU A 52 5.09 0.96 16.19
N ALA A 53 5.63 0.10 15.33
CA ALA A 53 5.97 0.45 13.96
C ALA A 53 4.75 0.80 13.10
N VAL A 54 3.61 0.13 13.30
CA VAL A 54 2.34 0.44 12.62
C VAL A 54 1.86 1.84 13.04
N ASN A 55 1.87 2.15 14.34
CA ASN A 55 1.50 3.46 14.86
C ASN A 55 2.44 4.57 14.37
N ALA A 56 3.74 4.27 14.24
CA ALA A 56 4.75 5.19 13.74
C ALA A 56 4.78 5.34 12.21
N SER A 57 3.98 4.56 11.46
CA SER A 57 4.06 4.51 9.99
C SER A 57 3.59 5.80 9.30
N GLY A 58 2.78 6.61 9.98
CA GLY A 58 2.13 7.80 9.41
C GLY A 58 1.11 7.51 8.30
N ALA A 59 0.83 6.23 8.03
CA ALA A 59 -0.17 5.78 7.07
C ALA A 59 -1.46 5.34 7.80
N PRO A 60 -2.62 5.29 7.10
CA PRO A 60 -3.84 4.72 7.66
C PRO A 60 -3.58 3.31 8.24
N HIS A 61 -3.95 3.12 9.50
CA HIS A 61 -3.69 1.87 10.22
C HIS A 61 -4.79 1.58 11.23
N HIS A 62 -4.90 0.31 11.62
CA HIS A 62 -5.76 -0.11 12.72
C HIS A 62 -5.19 -1.35 13.40
N THR A 63 -5.56 -1.49 14.67
CA THR A 63 -5.32 -2.67 15.48
C THR A 63 -6.65 -3.17 16.03
N TYR A 64 -6.89 -4.46 15.98
CA TYR A 64 -8.04 -5.09 16.60
C TYR A 64 -7.65 -6.44 17.20
N GLU A 65 -8.46 -6.93 18.12
CA GLU A 65 -8.24 -8.22 18.79
C GLU A 65 -9.51 -9.06 18.69
N SER A 66 -9.37 -10.33 18.34
CA SER A 66 -10.46 -11.28 18.20
C SER A 66 -10.02 -12.65 18.73
N SER A 67 -10.75 -13.20 19.70
CA SER A 67 -10.48 -14.53 20.29
C SER A 67 -9.02 -14.77 20.71
N GLY A 68 -8.34 -13.74 21.23
CA GLY A 68 -6.94 -13.81 21.68
C GLY A 68 -5.89 -13.67 20.57
N GLU A 69 -6.32 -13.54 19.31
CA GLU A 69 -5.49 -13.13 18.18
C GLU A 69 -5.60 -11.61 18.00
N LYS A 70 -4.45 -10.95 18.02
CA LYS A 70 -4.32 -9.52 17.76
C LYS A 70 -3.89 -9.34 16.31
N THR A 71 -4.59 -8.48 15.58
CA THR A 71 -4.22 -8.09 14.22
C THR A 71 -3.89 -6.61 14.21
N ALA A 72 -2.75 -6.26 13.63
CA ALA A 72 -2.37 -4.90 13.29
C ALA A 72 -2.22 -4.81 11.77
N TYR A 73 -2.70 -3.73 11.17
CA TYR A 73 -2.47 -3.49 9.75
C TYR A 73 -2.18 -2.05 9.43
N VAL A 74 -1.42 -1.85 8.36
CA VAL A 74 -1.15 -0.55 7.75
C VAL A 74 -1.53 -0.60 6.27
N SER A 75 -2.18 0.45 5.79
CA SER A 75 -2.70 0.58 4.43
C SER A 75 -2.04 1.73 3.70
N TYR A 76 -1.49 1.45 2.52
CA TYR A 76 -0.93 2.44 1.61
C TYR A 76 -1.88 2.61 0.42
N MET A 77 -2.37 3.83 0.20
CA MET A 77 -3.29 4.13 -0.90
C MET A 77 -2.53 4.21 -2.23
N GLY A 78 -2.99 3.43 -3.21
CA GLY A 78 -2.60 3.53 -4.61
C GLY A 78 -3.51 4.53 -5.33
N VAL A 79 -3.94 4.18 -6.53
CA VAL A 79 -4.79 5.06 -7.36
C VAL A 79 -6.22 5.12 -6.79
N PRO A 80 -6.75 6.32 -6.47
CA PRO A 80 -8.13 6.46 -5.98
C PRO A 80 -9.16 5.89 -6.97
N PRO A 81 -10.34 5.42 -6.49
CA PRO A 81 -10.86 5.57 -5.12
C PRO A 81 -10.62 4.37 -4.18
N PHE A 82 -10.21 3.20 -4.68
CA PHE A 82 -10.22 1.97 -3.88
C PHE A 82 -8.88 1.23 -3.79
N SER A 83 -7.90 1.53 -4.66
CA SER A 83 -6.61 0.84 -4.61
C SER A 83 -5.91 1.04 -3.26
N ARG A 84 -5.70 -0.06 -2.55
CA ARG A 84 -5.03 -0.11 -1.25
C ARG A 84 -4.15 -1.34 -1.15
N HIS A 85 -2.89 -1.07 -0.83
CA HIS A 85 -1.89 -2.07 -0.51
C HIS A 85 -1.74 -2.16 1.00
N ILE A 86 -2.17 -3.28 1.57
CA ILE A 86 -2.27 -3.47 3.02
C ILE A 86 -1.28 -4.53 3.47
N CYS A 87 -0.57 -4.24 4.56
CA CYS A 87 0.22 -5.21 5.29
C CYS A 87 -0.53 -5.58 6.58
N PHE A 88 -0.98 -6.83 6.68
CA PHE A 88 -1.57 -7.41 7.88
C PHE A 88 -0.52 -8.19 8.66
N ILE A 89 -0.52 -7.99 9.97
CA ILE A 89 0.33 -8.65 10.94
C ILE A 89 -0.60 -9.24 11.98
N ASP A 90 -0.64 -10.56 12.08
CA ASP A 90 -1.41 -11.24 13.11
C ASP A 90 -0.46 -11.78 14.18
N GLY A 91 -0.87 -11.68 15.45
CA GLY A 91 -0.09 -12.12 16.58
C GLY A 91 -0.91 -12.74 17.69
N VAL A 92 -0.31 -13.70 18.39
CA VAL A 92 -0.88 -14.38 19.55
C VAL A 92 0.21 -14.46 20.62
N GLY A 93 -0.15 -14.20 21.88
CA GLY A 93 0.81 -14.24 22.98
C GLY A 93 2.02 -13.29 22.81
N GLY A 94 1.81 -12.15 22.14
CA GLY A 94 2.88 -11.17 21.87
C GLY A 94 3.84 -11.57 20.76
N LYS A 95 3.58 -12.66 20.04
CA LYS A 95 4.40 -13.12 18.91
C LYS A 95 3.65 -13.03 17.61
N ILE A 96 4.36 -12.67 16.54
CA ILE A 96 3.81 -12.64 15.19
C ILE A 96 3.58 -14.09 14.74
N ILE A 97 2.35 -14.45 14.42
CA ILE A 97 2.00 -15.78 13.89
C ILE A 97 1.83 -15.77 12.38
N ARG A 98 1.54 -14.59 11.80
CA ARG A 98 1.27 -14.48 10.37
C ARG A 98 1.53 -13.07 9.86
N LEU A 99 2.01 -13.01 8.62
CA LEU A 99 2.18 -11.79 7.85
C LEU A 99 1.50 -11.99 6.50
N ARG A 100 0.65 -11.04 6.08
CA ARG A 100 -0.01 -11.07 4.77
C ARG A 100 0.08 -9.69 4.12
N GLN A 101 0.51 -9.66 2.87
CA GLN A 101 0.30 -8.52 2.01
C GLN A 101 -0.99 -8.76 1.21
N VAL A 102 -1.90 -7.79 1.23
CA VAL A 102 -3.18 -7.84 0.52
C VAL A 102 -3.33 -6.59 -0.32
N HIS A 103 -3.85 -6.76 -1.53
CA HIS A 103 -4.22 -5.67 -2.42
C HIS A 103 -5.75 -5.63 -2.53
N PHE A 104 -6.34 -4.45 -2.39
CA PHE A 104 -7.77 -4.19 -2.57
C PHE A 104 -7.94 -3.15 -3.68
N ASP A 105 -8.84 -3.41 -4.62
CA ASP A 105 -9.27 -2.51 -5.72
C ASP A 105 -10.81 -2.39 -5.74
#